data_AF-A0A938MR05-F1
#
_entry.id   AF-A0A938MR05-F1
#
_cell.length_a   1.000
_cell.length_b   1.000
_cell.length_c   1.000
_cell.angle_alpha   90.00
_cell.angle_beta   90.00
_cell.angle_gamma   90.00
#
_symmetry.space_group_name_H-M   'P 1'
#
loop_
_entity.id
_entity.type
_entity.pdbx_description
1 polymer ?
#
loop_
_entity_poly.entity_id
_entity_poly.type
_entity_poly.pdbx_seq_one_letter_code
_entity_poly.pdbx_strand_id
1 'polypeptide(L)' 'MHNTAVIDPEAVIGQGVEIGPFSIVEAGTVIGDGCRLASHV' A
#
# COMPACT_ATOMS: atom_id res chain seq x y z
N MET A 1 -7.15 -0.27 3.86
CA MET A 1 -5.86 -0.95 4.11
C MET A 1 -6.11 -2.19 4.96
N HIS A 2 -5.55 -3.34 4.58
CA HIS A 2 -5.72 -4.58 5.35
C HIS A 2 -4.74 -4.66 6.53
N ASN A 3 -5.16 -5.23 7.66
CA ASN A 3 -4.35 -5.32 8.88
C ASN A 3 -3.08 -6.19 8.74
N THR A 4 -3.02 -7.01 7.69
CA THR A 4 -1.85 -7.87 7.39
C THR A 4 -0.93 -7.27 6.33
N ALA A 5 -1.23 -6.08 5.82
CA ALA A 5 -0.31 -5.35 4.96
C ALA A 5 0.80 -4.73 5.82
N VAL A 6 2.04 -4.81 5.35
CA VAL A 6 3.19 -4.16 5.98
C VAL A 6 3.51 -2.93 5.14
N ILE A 7 3.40 -1.75 5.73
CA ILE A 7 3.63 -0.48 5.05
C ILE A 7 4.71 0.26 5.81
N ASP A 8 5.80 0.57 5.13
CA ASP A 8 6.85 1.42 5.66
C ASP A 8 6.31 2.85 5.91
N PRO A 9 6.59 3.48 7.07
CA PRO A 9 6.13 4.83 7.37
C PRO A 9 6.66 5.91 6.43
N GLU A 10 7.76 5.66 5.70
CA GLU A 10 8.28 6.58 4.68
C GLU A 10 7.56 6.45 3.32
N ALA A 11 6.65 5.49 3.16
CA ALA A 11 5.86 5.35 1.95
C ALA A 11 4.77 6.44 1.83
N VAL A 12 4.58 6.94 0.61
CA VAL A 12 3.55 7.95 0.32
C VAL A 12 2.32 7.25 -0.26
N ILE A 13 1.20 7.33 0.46
CA ILE A 13 -0.06 6.72 0.05
C ILE A 13 -1.07 7.79 -0.34
N GLY A 14 -1.49 7.77 -1.61
CA GLY A 14 -2.53 8.64 -2.15
C GLY A 14 -3.92 8.41 -1.54
N GLN A 15 -4.85 9.29 -1.89
CA GLN A 15 -6.25 9.20 -1.47
C GLN A 15 -6.97 8.06 -2.18
N GLY A 16 -7.86 7.37 -1.45
CA GLY A 16 -8.65 6.27 -2.02
C GLY A 16 -7.85 5.02 -2.38
N VAL A 17 -6.64 4.86 -1.85
CA VAL A 17 -5.81 3.68 -2.11
C VAL A 17 -6.33 2.45 -1.35
N GLU A 18 -6.46 1.35 -2.08
CA GLU A 18 -6.79 0.04 -1.54
C GLU A 18 -5.55 -0.86 -1.49
N ILE A 19 -5.17 -1.32 -0.30
CA ILE A 19 -4.06 -2.25 -0.08
C ILE A 19 -4.61 -3.55 0.47
N GLY A 20 -4.41 -4.63 -0.30
CA GLY A 20 -4.83 -5.99 0.02
C GLY A 20 -4.00 -6.65 1.13
N PRO A 21 -4.44 -7.83 1.62
CA PRO A 21 -3.70 -8.61 2.60
C PRO A 21 -2.36 -9.08 2.04
N PHE A 22 -1.33 -9.12 2.91
CA PHE A 22 0.03 -9.58 2.60
C PHE A 22 0.81 -8.73 1.59
N SER A 23 0.34 -7.53 1.26
CA SER A 23 1.14 -6.56 0.50
C SER A 23 2.27 -5.98 1.37
N ILE A 24 3.43 -5.77 0.75
CA ILE A 24 4.60 -5.15 1.39
C ILE A 24 4.91 -3.85 0.62
N VAL A 25 4.84 -2.72 1.31
CA VAL A 25 5.18 -1.40 0.76
C VAL A 25 6.45 -0.92 1.43
N GLU A 26 7.55 -0.84 0.66
CA GLU A 26 8.87 -0.46 1.17
C GLU A 26 9.07 1.07 1.21
N ALA A 27 10.08 1.52 1.97
CA ALA A 27 10.47 2.92 2.08
C ALA A 27 10.70 3.57 0.69
N GLY A 28 10.20 4.79 0.51
CA GLY A 28 10.32 5.53 -0.75
C GLY A 28 9.31 5.12 -1.83
N THR A 29 8.43 4.15 -1.57
CA THR A 29 7.33 3.82 -2.48
C THR A 29 6.31 4.96 -2.52
N VAL A 30 5.87 5.33 -3.72
CA VAL A 30 4.80 6.32 -3.93
C VAL A 30 3.63 5.63 -4.64
N ILE A 31 2.49 5.55 -3.96
CA ILE A 31 1.24 5.01 -4.51
C ILE A 31 0.31 6.19 -4.79
N GLY A 32 -0.05 6.35 -6.07
CA GLY A 32 -0.95 7.42 -6.51
C GLY A 32 -2.41 7.25 -6.06
N ASP A 33 -3.19 8.30 -6.22
CA ASP A 33 -4.62 8.32 -5.86
C ASP A 33 -5.40 7.24 -6.62
N GLY A 34 -6.32 6.55 -5.93
CA GLY A 34 -7.17 5.52 -6.51
C GLY A 34 -6.46 4.22 -6.92
N CYS A 35 -5.18 4.04 -6.59
CA CYS A 35 -4.46 2.80 -6.85
C CYS A 35 -4.99 1.64 -6.00
N ARG A 36 -4.91 0.43 -6.56
CA ARG A 36 -5.36 -0.80 -5.90
C ARG A 36 -4.25 -1.86 -5.95
N LEU A 37 -3.66 -2.14 -4.80
CA LEU A 37 -2.73 -3.26 -4.61
C LEU A 37 -3.55 -4.50 -4.26
N ALA A 38 -3.55 -5.48 -5.16
CA ALA A 38 -4.21 -6.76 -4.95
C ALA A 38 -3.46 -7.63 -3.93
N SER A 39 -4.05 -8.74 -3.50
CA SER A 39 -3.38 -9.72 -2.63
C SER A 39 -2.20 -10.36 -3.38
N HIS A 40 -1.05 -10.57 -2.72
CA HIS A 40 0.20 -11.11 -3.31
C HIS A 40 0.91 -10.19 -4.33
N VAL A 41 1.05 -8.90 -4.03
CA VAL A 41 1.99 -7.99 -4.72
C VAL A 41 2.96 -7.38 -3.75
#